data_AF-A0AA41UK09-F1
#
_entry.id   AF-A0AA41UK09-F1
#
_cell.length_a   1.000
_cell.length_b   1.000
_cell.length_c   1.000
_cell.angle_alpha   90.00
_cell.angle_beta   90.00
_cell.angle_gamma   90.00
#
_symmetry.space_group_name_H-M   'P 1'
#
loop_
_entity.id
_entity.type
_entity.pdbx_description
1 polymer ?
#
loop_
_entity_poly.entity_id
_entity_poly.type
_entity_poly.pdbx_seq_one_letter_code
_entity_poly.pdbx_strand_id
1 'polypeptide(L)'
;MNSHTVTPGIRFGRRATDVSAAVTADLTARPLAHSVPRRGVPASRYLPAQDWDRLLVADAAGLPTLYLAAGAGELWLTEPSTGRVVALGNRHLRGLGIWSFWLRNVDKRTIVAREGLLQPGSVVRLVREQAGGPGPRPIAVHAATGRPVGHVSPRIAAGLASLLDDGAGLLAVTLASDPPSFSDRPGLVKAIACSPDVLGHLFRRLPQGPPVTSLARDTVLVA
;
A
#
# COMPACT_ATOMS: atom_id res chain seq x y z
N MET A 1 -2.94 72.47 -33.18
CA MET A 1 -2.75 72.60 -31.72
C MET A 1 -1.85 71.44 -31.31
N ASN A 2 -0.54 71.44 -31.54
CA ASN A 2 0.54 72.37 -31.14
C ASN A 2 0.46 72.81 -29.68
N SER A 3 1.62 72.61 -29.01
CA SER A 3 2.10 73.09 -27.71
C SER A 3 2.26 71.98 -26.65
N HIS A 4 3.42 71.66 -26.08
CA HIS A 4 4.79 72.16 -26.19
C HIS A 4 5.76 71.14 -25.52
N THR A 5 6.88 70.83 -26.20
CA THR A 5 8.31 70.84 -25.77
C THR A 5 8.68 70.83 -24.25
N VAL A 6 9.82 70.37 -23.71
CA VAL A 6 11.10 69.70 -24.10
C VAL A 6 11.87 69.41 -22.77
N THR A 7 12.75 68.40 -22.79
CA THR A 7 13.86 67.94 -21.89
C THR A 7 14.83 69.09 -21.42
N PRO A 8 15.98 68.97 -20.68
CA PRO A 8 16.79 67.82 -20.18
C PRO A 8 17.46 68.01 -18.78
N GLY A 9 18.27 67.04 -18.30
CA GLY A 9 19.68 67.30 -17.94
C GLY A 9 20.12 66.47 -16.71
N ILE A 10 20.88 65.39 -16.87
CA ILE A 10 22.36 65.23 -16.87
C ILE A 10 23.00 65.05 -15.47
N ARG A 11 23.85 64.02 -15.44
CA ARG A 11 24.71 63.42 -14.41
C ARG A 11 25.75 64.37 -13.77
N PHE A 12 26.24 64.01 -12.56
CA PHE A 12 27.61 63.54 -12.24
C PHE A 12 28.03 63.92 -10.81
N GLY A 13 28.76 63.04 -10.11
CA GLY A 13 29.59 63.44 -8.96
C GLY A 13 29.98 62.33 -7.99
N ARG A 14 31.16 61.74 -8.18
CA ARG A 14 31.91 60.90 -7.21
C ARG A 14 32.82 61.77 -6.32
N ARG A 15 32.97 61.41 -5.02
CA ARG A 15 34.20 61.29 -4.16
C ARG A 15 33.78 61.39 -2.67
N ALA A 16 34.01 60.42 -1.76
CA ALA A 16 35.25 60.00 -1.08
C ALA A 16 36.03 61.19 -0.48
N THR A 17 36.40 61.30 0.80
CA THR A 17 36.73 60.40 1.94
C THR A 17 36.21 61.08 3.25
N ASP A 18 36.29 60.62 4.50
CA ASP A 18 37.30 59.82 5.21
C ASP A 18 36.83 59.49 6.66
N VAL A 19 37.62 58.66 7.35
CA VAL A 19 37.79 58.48 8.81
C VAL A 19 37.06 57.33 9.54
N SER A 20 37.90 56.37 9.93
CA SER A 20 37.77 55.26 10.87
C SER A 20 37.24 55.60 12.27
N ALA A 21 36.51 54.66 12.86
CA ALA A 21 36.57 54.38 14.30
C ALA A 21 36.42 52.87 14.55
N ALA A 22 37.47 52.29 15.13
CA ALA A 22 37.54 50.92 15.57
C ALA A 22 36.60 50.67 16.76
N VAL A 23 35.85 49.57 16.72
CA VAL A 23 35.23 48.98 17.91
C VAL A 23 35.63 47.50 17.95
N THR A 24 36.63 47.23 18.77
CA THR A 24 36.97 45.92 19.29
C THR A 24 35.79 45.43 20.14
N ALA A 25 34.94 44.59 19.57
CA ALA A 25 33.95 43.84 20.33
C ALA A 25 34.58 42.51 20.78
N ASP A 26 34.83 42.45 22.07
CA ASP A 26 35.28 41.30 22.84
C ASP A 26 34.36 40.09 22.62
N LEU A 27 34.82 39.15 21.79
CA LEU A 27 34.15 37.88 21.48
C LEU A 27 34.48 36.90 22.61
N THR A 28 33.80 37.05 23.74
CA THR A 28 33.73 35.99 24.75
C THR A 28 33.06 34.77 24.10
N ALA A 29 33.88 33.79 23.71
CA ALA A 29 33.45 32.53 23.17
C ALA A 29 32.51 31.83 24.17
N ARG A 30 31.21 31.80 23.86
CA ARG A 30 30.27 30.91 24.52
C ARG A 30 30.77 29.48 24.32
N PRO A 31 30.86 28.64 25.38
CA PRO A 31 31.24 27.26 25.22
C PRO A 31 30.26 26.61 24.24
N LEU A 32 30.82 25.92 23.23
CA LEU A 32 30.08 25.07 22.29
C LEU A 32 29.18 24.15 23.11
N ALA A 33 27.90 24.50 23.18
CA ALA A 33 26.87 23.60 23.65
C ALA A 33 27.03 22.34 22.82
N HIS A 34 27.48 21.26 23.46
CA HIS A 34 27.55 19.95 22.85
C HIS A 34 26.14 19.67 22.31
N SER A 35 26.02 19.71 20.98
CA SER A 35 24.83 19.31 20.28
C SER A 35 24.64 17.83 20.58
N VAL A 36 23.81 17.54 21.58
CA VAL A 36 23.33 16.18 21.82
C VAL A 36 22.82 15.68 20.46
N PRO A 37 23.32 14.54 19.94
CA PRO A 37 22.84 14.03 18.66
C PRO A 37 21.33 13.91 18.77
N ARG A 38 20.60 14.63 17.91
CA ARG A 38 19.15 14.52 17.80
C ARG A 38 18.85 13.03 17.71
N ARG A 39 18.15 12.50 18.72
CA ARG A 39 17.64 11.13 18.74
C ARG A 39 16.96 10.91 17.39
N GLY A 40 17.60 10.12 16.52
CA GLY A 40 17.27 10.06 15.11
C GLY A 40 15.79 9.72 14.92
N VAL A 41 15.17 10.29 13.88
CA VAL A 41 13.83 9.85 13.47
C VAL A 41 13.91 8.33 13.27
N PRO A 42 13.07 7.53 13.93
CA PRO A 42 13.12 6.09 13.77
C PRO A 42 12.98 5.78 12.28
N ALA A 43 13.90 4.97 11.74
CA ALA A 43 13.88 4.59 10.34
C ALA A 43 12.49 4.02 10.00
N SER A 44 11.90 4.49 8.90
CA SER A 44 10.60 4.01 8.45
C SER A 44 10.60 2.49 8.34
N ARG A 45 9.54 1.84 8.84
CA ARG A 45 9.32 0.40 8.68
C ARG A 45 9.09 -0.02 7.23
N TYR A 46 8.73 0.93 6.36
CA TYR A 46 8.41 0.65 4.98
C TYR A 46 9.67 0.66 4.11
N LEU A 47 9.68 -0.20 3.09
CA LEU A 47 10.73 -0.24 2.08
C LEU A 47 10.75 1.10 1.33
N PRO A 48 11.90 1.81 1.33
CA PRO A 48 11.97 3.14 0.75
C PRO A 48 12.00 3.08 -0.78
N ALA A 49 11.59 4.19 -1.42
CA ALA A 49 11.33 4.21 -2.86
C ALA A 49 12.56 3.91 -3.72
N GLN A 50 13.77 4.31 -3.27
CA GLN A 50 15.02 4.06 -3.99
C GLN A 50 15.35 2.56 -4.14
N ASP A 51 14.78 1.70 -3.30
CA ASP A 51 15.07 0.27 -3.29
C ASP A 51 14.02 -0.55 -4.08
N TRP A 52 12.93 0.07 -4.55
CA TRP A 52 11.81 -0.65 -5.15
C TRP A 52 12.19 -1.39 -6.43
N ASP A 53 12.82 -0.71 -7.39
CA ASP A 53 13.18 -1.32 -8.68
C ASP A 53 14.23 -2.44 -8.52
N ARG A 54 15.05 -2.35 -7.47
CA ARG A 54 16.10 -3.33 -7.16
C ARG A 54 15.55 -4.56 -6.43
N LEU A 55 14.63 -4.38 -5.50
CA LEU A 55 14.22 -5.42 -4.55
C LEU A 55 12.83 -6.01 -4.84
N LEU A 56 11.94 -5.25 -5.50
CA LEU A 56 10.58 -5.70 -5.84
C LEU A 56 10.55 -6.32 -7.24
N VAL A 57 11.36 -7.36 -7.42
CA VAL A 57 11.53 -8.09 -8.67
C VAL A 57 11.07 -9.54 -8.53
N ALA A 58 10.73 -10.17 -9.65
CA ALA A 58 10.50 -11.61 -9.69
C ALA A 58 11.83 -12.35 -9.76
N ASP A 59 11.89 -13.55 -9.18
CA ASP A 59 13.03 -14.45 -9.30
C ASP A 59 13.05 -15.17 -10.66
N ALA A 60 14.02 -16.08 -10.84
CA ALA A 60 14.16 -16.84 -12.09
C ALA A 60 12.97 -17.75 -12.41
N ALA A 61 12.15 -18.10 -11.40
CA ALA A 61 10.91 -18.85 -11.57
C ALA A 61 9.68 -17.95 -11.79
N GLY A 62 9.87 -16.62 -11.86
CA GLY A 62 8.78 -15.66 -11.99
C GLY A 62 8.03 -15.39 -10.69
N LEU A 63 8.54 -15.84 -9.54
CA LEU A 63 7.91 -15.66 -8.23
C LEU A 63 8.43 -14.40 -7.53
N PRO A 64 7.61 -13.69 -6.74
CA PRO A 64 8.06 -12.49 -6.05
C PRO A 64 9.09 -12.82 -4.97
N THR A 65 10.16 -12.02 -4.86
CA THR A 65 11.13 -12.13 -3.75
C THR A 65 10.54 -11.93 -2.36
N LEU A 66 9.30 -11.42 -2.27
CA LEU A 66 8.57 -11.10 -1.04
C LEU A 66 8.06 -12.33 -0.30
N TYR A 67 7.74 -12.16 0.98
CA TYR A 67 6.99 -13.14 1.79
C TYR A 67 6.02 -12.42 2.72
N LEU A 68 5.05 -13.15 3.28
CA LEU A 68 4.15 -12.64 4.31
C LEU A 68 4.74 -12.88 5.70
N ALA A 69 4.77 -11.83 6.52
CA ALA A 69 5.17 -11.89 7.91
C ALA A 69 4.02 -11.48 8.82
N ALA A 70 3.78 -12.24 9.89
CA ALA A 70 2.81 -11.86 10.92
C ALA A 70 3.39 -10.74 11.82
N GLY A 71 2.59 -9.73 12.12
CA GLY A 71 2.98 -8.66 13.03
C GLY A 71 1.81 -7.78 13.44
N ALA A 72 1.67 -7.54 14.75
CA ALA A 72 0.59 -6.72 15.34
C ALA A 72 -0.83 -7.16 14.94
N GLY A 73 -1.06 -8.46 14.79
CA GLY A 73 -2.37 -9.00 14.39
C GLY A 73 -2.69 -8.82 12.90
N GLU A 74 -1.69 -8.54 12.07
CA GLU A 74 -1.81 -8.41 10.61
C GLU A 74 -0.77 -9.27 9.87
N LEU A 75 -0.98 -9.48 8.57
CA LEU A 75 0.00 -10.02 7.64
C LEU A 75 0.58 -8.91 6.77
N TRP A 76 1.90 -8.84 6.73
CA TRP A 76 2.66 -7.83 6.01
C TRP A 76 3.45 -8.44 4.86
N LEU A 77 3.38 -7.86 3.67
CA LEU A 77 4.32 -8.14 2.59
C LEU A 77 5.69 -7.60 3.00
N THR A 78 6.68 -8.47 3.13
CA THR A 78 8.00 -8.15 3.66
C THR A 78 9.08 -8.53 2.66
N GLU A 79 10.02 -7.62 2.47
CA GLU A 79 11.21 -7.83 1.65
C GLU A 79 12.31 -8.49 2.53
N PRO A 80 12.91 -9.61 2.07
CA PRO A 80 13.74 -10.46 2.92
C PRO A 80 15.13 -9.92 3.26
N SER A 81 15.75 -9.09 2.41
CA SER A 81 17.12 -8.59 2.65
C SER A 81 17.17 -7.47 3.67
N THR A 82 16.14 -6.63 3.73
CA THR A 82 16.04 -5.49 4.65
C THR A 82 15.09 -5.74 5.82
N GLY A 83 14.22 -6.74 5.72
CA GLY A 83 13.14 -6.99 6.68
C GLY A 83 12.05 -5.91 6.67
N ARG A 84 12.08 -4.99 5.68
CA ARG A 84 11.13 -3.88 5.58
C ARG A 84 9.83 -4.31 4.91
N VAL A 85 8.76 -3.61 5.29
CA VAL A 85 7.42 -3.86 4.79
C VAL A 85 7.17 -3.12 3.47
N VAL A 86 6.49 -3.78 2.54
CA VAL A 86 6.04 -3.17 1.30
C VAL A 86 4.62 -2.63 1.49
N ALA A 87 4.44 -1.34 1.22
CA ALA A 87 3.11 -0.73 1.28
C ALA A 87 2.17 -1.36 0.24
N LEU A 88 0.93 -1.67 0.63
CA LEU A 88 -0.06 -2.28 -0.27
C LEU A 88 -0.40 -1.41 -1.49
N GLY A 89 -0.17 -0.10 -1.44
CA GLY A 89 -0.35 0.79 -2.59
C GLY A 89 0.83 0.80 -3.58
N ASN A 90 1.88 0.01 -3.36
CA ASN A 90 3.08 0.05 -4.20
C ASN A 90 2.79 -0.48 -5.62
N ARG A 91 3.11 0.34 -6.63
CA ARG A 91 2.84 0.04 -8.05
C ARG A 91 3.51 -1.24 -8.56
N HIS A 92 4.65 -1.65 -7.98
CA HIS A 92 5.40 -2.82 -8.43
C HIS A 92 4.71 -4.14 -8.09
N LEU A 93 3.82 -4.15 -7.09
CA LEU A 93 3.11 -5.37 -6.69
C LEU A 93 2.32 -6.00 -7.85
N ARG A 94 1.72 -5.17 -8.72
CA ARG A 94 0.99 -5.66 -9.89
C ARG A 94 1.90 -6.37 -10.89
N GLY A 95 3.12 -5.85 -11.10
CA GLY A 95 4.13 -6.48 -11.96
C GLY A 95 4.62 -7.82 -11.40
N LEU A 96 4.47 -8.04 -10.10
CA LEU A 96 4.75 -9.30 -9.42
C LEU A 96 3.53 -10.24 -9.33
N GLY A 97 2.43 -9.92 -10.02
CA GLY A 97 1.19 -10.70 -9.97
C GLY A 97 0.41 -10.58 -8.66
N ILE A 98 0.73 -9.58 -7.82
CA ILE A 98 0.07 -9.34 -6.53
C ILE A 98 -0.89 -8.16 -6.65
N TRP A 99 -2.18 -8.45 -6.49
CA TRP A 99 -3.24 -7.46 -6.49
C TRP A 99 -3.70 -7.15 -5.07
N SER A 100 -3.29 -6.02 -4.54
CA SER A 100 -3.70 -5.53 -3.22
C SER A 100 -4.94 -4.62 -3.32
N PHE A 101 -5.87 -4.78 -2.39
CA PHE A 101 -7.06 -3.94 -2.32
C PHE A 101 -7.69 -3.92 -0.92
N TRP A 102 -8.54 -2.91 -0.72
CA TRP A 102 -9.45 -2.86 0.41
C TRP A 102 -10.84 -3.25 -0.07
N LEU A 103 -11.54 -4.07 0.72
CA LEU A 103 -12.93 -4.41 0.44
C LEU A 103 -13.81 -3.17 0.64
N ARG A 104 -14.69 -2.92 -0.32
CA ARG A 104 -15.75 -1.90 -0.27
C ARG A 104 -17.09 -2.54 0.07
N ASN A 105 -18.04 -1.70 0.53
CA ASN A 105 -19.43 -2.10 0.84
C ASN A 105 -19.49 -3.33 1.75
N VAL A 106 -18.64 -3.32 2.78
CA VAL A 106 -18.50 -4.45 3.69
C VAL A 106 -19.58 -4.37 4.75
N ASP A 107 -20.41 -5.39 4.85
CA ASP A 107 -21.43 -5.50 5.90
C ASP A 107 -20.80 -6.01 7.20
N LYS A 108 -20.41 -5.06 8.06
CA LYS A 108 -19.60 -5.33 9.26
C LYS A 108 -20.40 -5.65 10.50
N ARG A 109 -21.68 -5.26 10.56
CA ARG A 109 -22.45 -5.43 11.81
C ARG A 109 -22.65 -6.91 12.17
N THR A 110 -22.49 -7.82 11.21
CA THR A 110 -22.57 -9.26 11.50
C THR A 110 -21.78 -10.16 10.55
N ILE A 111 -21.67 -9.84 9.25
CA ILE A 111 -21.23 -10.85 8.27
C ILE A 111 -19.72 -11.10 8.38
N VAL A 112 -18.87 -10.09 8.31
CA VAL A 112 -17.40 -10.29 8.34
C VAL A 112 -16.91 -11.06 9.57
N ALA A 113 -17.46 -10.75 10.75
CA ALA A 113 -17.11 -11.43 11.98
C ALA A 113 -17.61 -12.89 11.98
N ARG A 114 -18.86 -13.12 11.56
CA ARG A 114 -19.44 -14.48 11.44
C ARG A 114 -18.69 -15.35 10.43
N GLU A 115 -18.22 -14.74 9.34
CA GLU A 115 -17.47 -15.41 8.30
C GLU A 115 -15.96 -15.56 8.62
N GLY A 116 -15.51 -15.16 9.81
CA GLY A 116 -14.12 -15.31 10.23
C GLY A 116 -13.11 -14.46 9.45
N LEU A 117 -13.57 -13.42 8.73
CA LEU A 117 -12.72 -12.60 7.86
C LEU A 117 -11.89 -11.56 8.61
N LEU A 118 -12.14 -11.39 9.92
CA LEU A 118 -11.32 -10.55 10.78
C LEU A 118 -9.96 -11.19 11.07
N GLN A 119 -9.82 -12.50 10.86
CA GLN A 119 -8.53 -13.18 10.99
C GLN A 119 -7.68 -12.96 9.74
N PRO A 120 -6.43 -12.50 9.87
CA PRO A 120 -5.48 -12.48 8.75
C PRO A 120 -5.24 -13.89 8.22
N GLY A 121 -5.14 -14.02 6.90
CA GLY A 121 -4.96 -15.28 6.20
C GLY A 121 -6.27 -15.98 5.83
N SER A 122 -7.43 -15.43 6.22
CA SER A 122 -8.73 -15.99 5.82
C SER A 122 -8.91 -15.93 4.30
N VAL A 123 -9.26 -17.07 3.72
CA VAL A 123 -9.46 -17.23 2.28
C VAL A 123 -10.79 -16.58 1.87
N VAL A 124 -10.76 -15.84 0.77
CA VAL A 124 -11.93 -15.27 0.11
C VAL A 124 -11.91 -15.59 -1.38
N ARG A 125 -13.09 -15.62 -2.01
CA ARG A 125 -13.25 -15.87 -3.43
C ARG A 125 -13.62 -14.59 -4.15
N LEU A 126 -13.02 -14.37 -5.31
CA LEU A 126 -13.39 -13.29 -6.23
C LEU A 126 -14.43 -13.83 -7.20
N VAL A 127 -15.59 -13.19 -7.27
CA VAL A 127 -16.72 -13.61 -8.11
C VAL A 127 -17.06 -12.49 -9.07
N ARG A 128 -17.07 -12.82 -10.37
CA ARG A 128 -17.55 -11.91 -11.42
C ARG A 128 -19.06 -11.83 -11.35
N GLU A 129 -19.59 -10.63 -11.13
CA GLU A 129 -21.02 -10.41 -11.21
C GLU A 129 -21.46 -10.16 -12.66
N GLN A 130 -22.69 -10.56 -12.97
CA GLN A 130 -23.29 -10.33 -14.28
C GLN A 130 -23.51 -8.84 -14.51
N ALA A 131 -23.22 -8.36 -15.73
CA ALA A 131 -23.36 -6.96 -16.08
C ALA A 131 -24.85 -6.59 -16.17
N GLY A 132 -25.36 -5.77 -15.23
CA GLY A 132 -26.70 -5.18 -15.31
C GLY A 132 -26.80 -3.94 -16.20
N GLY A 133 -25.71 -3.50 -16.83
CA GLY A 133 -25.67 -2.27 -17.64
C GLY A 133 -24.27 -1.93 -18.17
N PRO A 134 -24.12 -0.81 -18.90
CA PRO A 134 -22.85 -0.36 -19.46
C PRO A 134 -21.91 0.13 -18.35
N GLY A 135 -20.79 -0.58 -18.16
CA GLY A 135 -19.75 -0.23 -17.18
C GLY A 135 -18.83 -1.40 -16.85
N PRO A 136 -17.69 -1.14 -16.17
CA PRO A 136 -16.81 -2.21 -15.71
C PRO A 136 -17.56 -3.11 -14.73
N ARG A 137 -17.63 -4.39 -15.07
CA ARG A 137 -18.34 -5.39 -14.28
C ARG A 137 -17.75 -5.48 -12.87
N PRO A 138 -18.55 -5.37 -11.81
CA PRO A 138 -18.06 -5.48 -10.45
C PRO A 138 -17.49 -6.88 -10.16
N ILE A 139 -16.61 -6.93 -9.17
CA ILE A 139 -16.09 -8.17 -8.61
C ILE A 139 -16.54 -8.21 -7.15
N ALA A 140 -17.45 -9.11 -6.85
CA ALA A 140 -17.85 -9.42 -5.49
C ALA A 140 -16.76 -10.25 -4.81
N VAL A 141 -16.62 -10.06 -3.51
CA VAL A 141 -15.77 -10.88 -2.65
C VAL A 141 -16.69 -11.72 -1.80
N HIS A 142 -16.50 -13.04 -1.86
CA HIS A 142 -17.26 -14.01 -1.11
C HIS A 142 -16.38 -14.65 -0.03
N ALA A 143 -16.93 -14.90 1.15
CA ALA A 143 -16.28 -15.72 2.15
C ALA A 143 -16.14 -17.17 1.65
N ALA A 144 -15.34 -17.98 2.35
CA ALA A 144 -15.21 -19.41 2.05
C ALA A 144 -16.56 -20.16 2.08
N THR A 145 -17.52 -19.68 2.86
CA THR A 145 -18.91 -20.18 2.95
C THR A 145 -19.76 -19.87 1.72
N GLY A 146 -19.26 -19.04 0.80
CA GLY A 146 -19.98 -18.59 -0.40
C GLY A 146 -20.82 -17.34 -0.21
N ARG A 147 -20.92 -16.77 1.01
CA ARG A 147 -21.66 -15.53 1.25
C ARG A 147 -20.92 -14.30 0.73
N PRO A 148 -21.60 -13.35 0.07
CA PRO A 148 -20.98 -12.09 -0.33
C PRO A 148 -20.65 -11.24 0.90
N VAL A 149 -19.43 -10.71 0.96
CA VAL A 149 -18.91 -9.95 2.11
C VAL A 149 -18.46 -8.53 1.75
N GLY A 150 -18.35 -8.24 0.46
CA GLY A 150 -17.95 -6.93 -0.03
C GLY A 150 -17.59 -6.97 -1.50
N HIS A 151 -16.97 -5.90 -1.98
CA HIS A 151 -16.62 -5.73 -3.39
C HIS A 151 -15.21 -5.19 -3.54
N VAL A 152 -14.56 -5.54 -4.64
CA VAL A 152 -13.31 -4.92 -5.06
C VAL A 152 -13.59 -3.50 -5.58
N SER A 153 -12.68 -2.55 -5.31
CA SER A 153 -12.81 -1.19 -5.86
C SER A 153 -12.83 -1.20 -7.41
N PRO A 154 -13.62 -0.33 -8.08
CA PRO A 154 -13.76 -0.35 -9.54
C PRO A 154 -12.44 -0.29 -10.31
N ARG A 155 -11.48 0.51 -9.84
CA ARG A 155 -10.15 0.64 -10.46
C ARG A 155 -9.35 -0.67 -10.44
N ILE A 156 -9.44 -1.43 -9.35
CA ILE A 156 -8.77 -2.72 -9.21
C ILE A 156 -9.55 -3.80 -9.96
N ALA A 157 -10.89 -3.75 -9.85
CA ALA A 157 -11.78 -4.68 -10.52
C ALA A 157 -11.61 -4.67 -12.04
N ALA A 158 -11.37 -3.51 -12.66
CA ALA A 158 -11.10 -3.44 -14.10
C ALA A 158 -9.89 -4.27 -14.54
N GLY A 159 -8.82 -4.30 -13.73
CA GLY A 159 -7.63 -5.10 -14.04
C GLY A 159 -7.82 -6.59 -13.74
N LEU A 160 -8.46 -6.92 -12.61
CA LEU A 160 -8.76 -8.29 -12.23
C LEU A 160 -9.83 -8.94 -13.13
N ALA A 161 -10.74 -8.15 -13.69
CA ALA A 161 -11.81 -8.61 -14.57
C ALA A 161 -11.27 -9.36 -15.77
N SER A 162 -10.29 -8.77 -16.49
CA SER A 162 -9.66 -9.43 -17.63
C SER A 162 -9.06 -10.77 -17.23
N LEU A 163 -8.29 -10.81 -16.13
CA LEU A 163 -7.67 -12.05 -15.66
C LEU A 163 -8.71 -13.14 -15.35
N LEU A 164 -9.80 -12.78 -14.68
CA LEU A 164 -10.87 -13.74 -14.36
C LEU A 164 -11.65 -14.16 -15.61
N ASP A 165 -11.90 -13.24 -16.54
CA ASP A 165 -12.59 -13.51 -17.80
C ASP A 165 -11.72 -14.41 -18.72
N ASP A 166 -10.39 -14.30 -18.64
CA ASP A 166 -9.40 -15.17 -19.31
C ASP A 166 -9.21 -16.53 -18.60
N GLY A 167 -9.94 -16.78 -17.50
CA GLY A 167 -9.89 -18.04 -16.75
C GLY A 167 -8.70 -18.16 -15.79
N ALA A 168 -8.02 -17.08 -15.44
CA ALA A 168 -6.93 -17.12 -14.47
C ALA A 168 -7.44 -17.59 -13.10
N GLY A 169 -6.82 -18.65 -12.57
CA GLY A 169 -7.06 -19.10 -11.21
C GLY A 169 -6.45 -18.12 -10.21
N LEU A 170 -7.26 -17.22 -9.65
CA LEU A 170 -6.83 -16.30 -8.60
C LEU A 170 -7.35 -16.74 -7.24
N LEU A 171 -6.46 -16.78 -6.25
CA LEU A 171 -6.78 -16.96 -4.85
C LEU A 171 -6.62 -15.62 -4.13
N ALA A 172 -7.49 -15.36 -3.15
CA ALA A 172 -7.43 -14.15 -2.36
C ALA A 172 -7.47 -14.45 -0.86
N VAL A 173 -6.70 -13.67 -0.09
CA VAL A 173 -6.59 -13.80 1.37
C VAL A 173 -6.68 -12.43 2.03
N THR A 174 -7.26 -12.40 3.24
CA THR A 174 -7.25 -11.21 4.09
C THR A 174 -5.86 -11.00 4.69
N LEU A 175 -5.44 -9.74 4.81
CA LEU A 175 -4.17 -9.36 5.44
C LEU A 175 -4.39 -8.69 6.80
N ALA A 176 -5.45 -7.91 6.92
CA ALA A 176 -5.80 -7.20 8.14
C ALA A 176 -7.27 -6.80 8.09
N SER A 177 -7.84 -6.55 9.26
CA SER A 177 -9.07 -5.82 9.39
C SER A 177 -8.84 -4.65 10.33
N ASP A 178 -8.93 -3.42 9.82
CA ASP A 178 -8.92 -2.25 10.68
C ASP A 178 -10.24 -2.23 11.47
N PRO A 179 -10.21 -2.02 12.80
CA PRO A 179 -11.42 -1.83 13.56
C PRO A 179 -12.17 -0.59 13.03
N PRO A 180 -13.51 -0.55 13.10
CA PRO A 180 -14.24 0.67 12.77
C PRO A 180 -13.71 1.80 13.66
N SER A 181 -13.20 2.86 13.04
CA SER A 181 -12.95 4.10 13.78
C SER A 181 -14.28 4.61 14.33
N PHE A 182 -14.27 5.47 15.35
CA PHE A 182 -15.48 6.07 15.96
C PHE A 182 -16.42 6.82 14.97
N SER A 183 -16.10 6.84 13.68
CA SER A 183 -17.04 7.22 12.61
C SER A 183 -17.85 5.99 12.17
N ASP A 184 -19.12 6.17 11.82
CA ASP A 184 -20.03 5.17 11.21
C ASP A 184 -19.53 4.54 9.87
N ARG A 185 -18.25 4.69 9.55
CA ARG A 185 -17.59 4.07 8.42
C ARG A 185 -17.24 2.63 8.77
N PRO A 186 -17.56 1.68 7.88
CA PRO A 186 -17.22 0.30 8.13
C PRO A 186 -15.67 0.14 8.10
N GLY A 187 -15.03 -0.40 9.15
CA GLY A 187 -13.56 -0.56 9.30
C GLY A 187 -12.84 -1.45 8.27
N LEU A 188 -11.78 -1.02 7.62
CA LEU A 188 -11.37 -1.56 6.31
C LEU A 188 -10.75 -2.98 6.36
N VAL A 189 -11.24 -3.92 5.55
CA VAL A 189 -10.59 -5.24 5.35
C VAL A 189 -9.60 -5.11 4.20
N LYS A 190 -8.33 -5.42 4.47
CA LYS A 190 -7.23 -5.44 3.48
C LYS A 190 -7.09 -6.86 2.95
N ALA A 191 -6.92 -7.02 1.65
CA ALA A 191 -6.72 -8.31 1.02
C ALA A 191 -5.71 -8.23 -0.12
N ILE A 192 -5.15 -9.39 -0.48
CA ILE A 192 -4.41 -9.58 -1.73
C ILE A 192 -5.05 -10.69 -2.54
N ALA A 193 -4.91 -10.61 -3.87
CA ALA A 193 -5.21 -11.68 -4.80
C ALA A 193 -4.02 -11.94 -5.71
N CYS A 194 -3.72 -13.21 -5.96
CA CYS A 194 -2.62 -13.66 -6.81
C CYS A 194 -2.87 -15.11 -7.28
N SER A 195 -2.01 -15.63 -8.15
CA SER A 195 -2.07 -17.05 -8.51
C SER A 195 -1.74 -17.95 -7.29
N PRO A 196 -2.20 -19.21 -7.27
CA PRO A 196 -1.88 -20.16 -6.21
C PRO A 196 -0.39 -20.29 -5.93
N ASP A 197 0.45 -20.33 -6.97
CA ASP A 197 1.90 -20.46 -6.82
C ASP A 197 2.52 -19.25 -6.13
N VAL A 198 2.10 -18.05 -6.52
CA VAL A 198 2.53 -16.80 -5.88
C VAL A 198 2.05 -16.77 -4.42
N LEU A 199 0.80 -17.15 -4.15
CA LEU A 199 0.28 -17.18 -2.80
C LEU A 199 1.05 -18.18 -1.92
N GLY A 200 1.23 -19.41 -2.39
CA GLY A 200 2.01 -20.44 -1.68
C GLY A 200 3.44 -19.97 -1.42
N HIS A 201 4.07 -19.33 -2.40
CA HIS A 201 5.39 -18.72 -2.25
C HIS A 201 5.40 -17.64 -1.17
N LEU A 202 4.42 -16.74 -1.15
CA LEU A 202 4.32 -15.69 -0.13
C LEU A 202 4.18 -16.26 1.29
N PHE A 203 3.45 -17.36 1.47
CA PHE A 203 3.26 -18.01 2.78
C PHE A 203 4.42 -18.91 3.22
N ARG A 204 5.45 -19.13 2.39
CA ARG A 204 6.54 -20.10 2.64
C ARG A 204 7.29 -19.95 3.98
N ARG A 205 7.26 -18.75 4.57
CA ARG A 205 7.96 -18.44 5.84
C ARG A 205 7.05 -18.36 7.06
N LEU A 206 5.73 -18.49 6.89
CA LEU A 206 4.81 -18.56 8.02
C LEU A 206 4.79 -20.00 8.55
N PRO A 207 4.73 -20.19 9.87
CA PRO A 207 4.46 -21.51 10.44
C PRO A 207 3.19 -22.05 9.80
N GLN A 208 3.32 -23.13 9.04
CA GLN A 208 2.15 -23.84 8.53
C GLN A 208 1.48 -24.45 9.74
N GLY A 209 0.28 -23.97 10.08
CA GLY A 209 -0.58 -24.68 11.01
C GLY A 209 -0.82 -26.12 10.51
N PRO A 210 -1.29 -27.04 11.37
CA PRO A 210 -1.63 -28.39 10.91
C PRO A 210 -2.56 -28.29 9.70
N PRO A 211 -2.36 -29.14 8.66
CA PRO A 211 -3.14 -29.07 7.44
C PRO A 211 -4.63 -29.17 7.80
N VAL A 212 -5.40 -28.14 7.43
CA VAL A 212 -6.85 -28.19 7.53
C VAL A 212 -7.30 -29.22 6.51
N THR A 213 -7.75 -30.38 6.99
CA THR A 213 -8.33 -31.43 6.17
C THR A 213 -9.50 -30.84 5.39
N SER A 214 -9.28 -30.55 4.11
CA SER A 214 -10.35 -30.26 3.17
C SER A 214 -11.26 -31.48 3.18
N LEU A 215 -12.44 -31.35 3.78
CA LEU A 215 -13.50 -32.33 3.63
C LEU A 215 -13.94 -32.28 2.17
N ALA A 216 -13.27 -33.08 1.34
CA ALA A 216 -13.84 -33.60 0.11
C ALA A 216 -15.16 -34.28 0.49
N ARG A 217 -16.27 -33.60 0.23
CA ARG A 217 -17.55 -34.26 0.08
C ARG A 217 -17.77 -34.43 -1.41
N ASP A 218 -17.38 -35.62 -1.85
CA ASP A 218 -18.08 -36.35 -2.88
C ASP A 218 -19.58 -36.23 -2.64
N THR A 219 -20.30 -35.70 -3.63
CA THR A 219 -21.70 -36.06 -3.84
C THR A 219 -21.94 -36.06 -5.34
N VAL A 220 -21.43 -37.10 -5.99
CA VAL A 220 -22.11 -37.69 -7.14
C VAL A 220 -22.98 -38.79 -6.56
N LEU A 221 -24.30 -38.59 -6.62
CA LEU A 221 -25.25 -39.69 -6.61
C LEU A 221 -26.25 -39.39 -7.73
N VAL A 222 -25.91 -39.98 -8.88
CA VAL A 222 -26.87 -40.34 -9.92
C VAL A 222 -27.67 -41.52 -9.37
N ALA A 223 -28.98 -41.34 -9.29
CA ALA A 223 -29.99 -42.38 -9.53
C ALA A 223 -31.28 -41.65 -9.95
#